data_AF-A0A914N4L4-F1
#
_entry.id   AF-A0A914N4L4-F1
#
_cell.length_a   1.000
_cell.length_b   1.000
_cell.length_c   1.000
_cell.angle_alpha   90.00
_cell.angle_beta   90.00
_cell.angle_gamma   90.00
#
_symmetry.space_group_name_H-M   'P 1'
#
loop_
_entity.id
_entity.type
_entity.pdbx_description
1 polymer ?
#
loop_
_entity_poly.entity_id
_entity_poly.type
_entity_poly.pdbx_seq_one_letter_code
_entity_poly.pdbx_strand_id
1 'polypeptide(L)'
;MSSKEEPLYLGFDLSTQQLKAIVVSSSLKVRYEAKVDFDADLSKYGIKKGVHVNEVEREVYAPVAMWLEAVDLVLQRLSEKSCPFHL
;
A
#
# COMPACT_ATOMS: atom_id res chain seq x y z
N MET A 1 33.01 13.76 4.78
CA MET A 1 32.03 14.67 4.16
C MET A 1 30.68 14.00 4.31
N SER A 2 29.76 14.56 5.10
CA SER A 2 28.41 14.00 5.23
C SER A 2 27.69 14.23 3.90
N SER A 3 27.43 13.17 3.14
CA SER A 3 26.48 13.23 2.03
C SER A 3 25.14 13.58 2.63
N LYS A 4 24.64 14.81 2.41
CA LYS A 4 23.27 15.15 2.75
C LYS A 4 22.36 14.14 2.05
N GLU A 5 21.66 13.32 2.82
CA GLU A 5 20.68 12.39 2.26
C GLU A 5 19.66 13.18 1.44
N GLU A 6 19.35 12.68 0.23
CA GLU A 6 18.36 13.33 -0.62
C GLU A 6 16.97 13.20 0.00
N PRO A 7 16.12 14.24 -0.06
CA PRO A 7 14.72 14.10 0.34
C PRO A 7 14.02 13.02 -0.48
N LEU A 8 13.21 12.22 0.22
CA LEU A 8 12.35 11.19 -0.37
C LEU A 8 10.88 11.52 -0.11
N TYR A 9 10.02 11.13 -1.03
CA TYR A 9 8.58 11.39 -0.99
C TYR A 9 7.82 10.08 -1.17
N LEU A 10 6.93 9.76 -0.24
CA LEU A 10 6.07 8.58 -0.27
C LEU A 10 4.73 8.94 -0.93
N GLY A 11 4.33 8.15 -1.92
CA GLY A 11 3.01 8.22 -2.55
C GLY A 11 2.28 6.89 -2.39
N PHE A 12 1.01 6.97 -1.98
CA PHE A 12 0.10 5.83 -1.93
C PHE A 12 -0.95 5.93 -3.03
N ASP A 13 -1.30 4.79 -3.59
CA ASP A 13 -2.46 4.59 -4.45
C ASP A 13 -3.33 3.48 -3.84
N LEU A 14 -4.40 3.90 -3.15
CA LEU A 14 -5.39 3.00 -2.57
C LEU A 14 -6.50 2.77 -3.63
N SER A 15 -6.35 1.69 -4.38
CA SER A 15 -7.26 1.30 -5.46
C SER A 15 -8.30 0.29 -4.97
N THR A 16 -9.14 -0.22 -5.88
CA THR A 16 -10.16 -1.22 -5.54
C THR A 16 -9.56 -2.57 -5.12
N GLN A 17 -8.49 -3.02 -5.77
CA GLN A 17 -7.94 -4.38 -5.60
C GLN A 17 -6.59 -4.42 -4.87
N GLN A 18 -5.96 -3.26 -4.67
CA GLN A 18 -4.62 -3.21 -4.11
C GLN A 18 -4.33 -1.84 -3.50
N LEU A 19 -3.36 -1.82 -2.59
CA LEU A 19 -2.65 -0.62 -2.17
C LEU A 19 -1.25 -0.67 -2.76
N LYS A 20 -0.87 0.33 -3.56
CA LYS A 20 0.51 0.51 -4.04
C LYS A 20 1.18 1.65 -3.27
N ALA A 21 2.44 1.46 -2.93
CA ALA A 21 3.30 2.50 -2.36
C ALA A 21 4.53 2.69 -3.26
N ILE A 22 4.87 3.95 -3.54
CA ILE A 22 6.12 4.31 -4.21
C ILE A 22 6.85 5.36 -3.38
N VAL A 23 8.18 5.28 -3.37
CA VAL A 23 9.04 6.30 -2.78
C VAL A 23 9.88 6.88 -3.89
N VAL A 24 9.79 8.20 -4.08
CA VAL A 24 10.47 8.93 -5.16
C VAL A 24 11.47 9.93 -4.61
N SER A 25 12.56 10.16 -5.34
CA SER A 25 13.54 11.22 -5.03
C SER A 25 13.09 12.58 -5.57
N SER A 26 13.76 13.66 -5.16
CA SER A 26 13.56 15.00 -5.75
C SER A 26 13.83 15.07 -7.26
N SER A 27 14.53 14.08 -7.83
CA SER A 27 14.75 13.95 -9.29
C SER A 27 13.64 13.14 -10.00
N LEU A 28 12.51 12.89 -9.33
CA LEU A 28 11.35 12.15 -9.81
C LEU A 28 11.68 10.71 -10.22
N LYS A 29 12.69 10.10 -9.58
CA LYS A 29 13.04 8.70 -9.78
C LYS A 29 12.42 7.86 -8.68
N VAL A 30 11.76 6.77 -9.06
CA VAL A 30 11.29 5.75 -8.12
C VAL A 30 12.51 5.07 -7.51
N ARG A 31 12.64 5.16 -6.19
CA ARG A 31 13.72 4.55 -5.39
C ARG A 31 13.26 3.24 -4.77
N TYR A 32 12.01 3.20 -4.31
CA TYR A 32 11.39 2.01 -3.72
C TYR A 32 9.94 1.91 -4.19
N GLU A 33 9.45 0.68 -4.26
CA GLU A 33 8.03 0.42 -4.44
C GLU A 33 7.62 -0.85 -3.70
N ALA A 34 6.39 -0.90 -3.24
CA ALA A 34 5.76 -2.10 -2.72
C ALA A 34 4.26 -2.06 -3.06
N LYS A 35 3.61 -3.21 -2.99
CA LYS A 35 2.16 -3.30 -3.12
C LYS A 35 1.62 -4.33 -2.15
N VAL A 36 0.33 -4.23 -1.88
CA VAL A 36 -0.48 -5.24 -1.19
C VAL A 36 -1.66 -5.54 -2.11
N ASP A 37 -1.77 -6.79 -2.54
CA ASP A 37 -2.89 -7.30 -3.32
C ASP A 37 -3.94 -7.81 -2.34
N PHE A 38 -5.14 -7.22 -2.33
CA PHE A 38 -6.11 -7.47 -1.26
C PHE A 38 -6.60 -8.91 -1.23
N ASP A 39 -6.87 -9.50 -2.39
CA ASP A 39 -7.35 -10.88 -2.49
C ASP A 39 -6.24 -11.87 -2.11
N ALA A 40 -5.02 -11.65 -2.57
CA ALA A 40 -3.91 -12.57 -2.32
C ALA A 40 -3.34 -12.44 -0.89
N ASP A 41 -3.12 -11.22 -0.41
CA ASP A 41 -2.43 -10.96 0.85
C ASP A 41 -3.38 -10.90 2.04
N LEU A 42 -4.63 -10.49 1.83
CA LEU A 42 -5.61 -10.21 2.89
C LEU A 42 -6.92 -10.99 2.71
N SER A 43 -6.84 -12.19 2.12
CA SER A 43 -7.97 -13.10 1.87
C SER A 43 -8.85 -13.37 3.10
N LYS A 44 -8.32 -13.23 4.33
CA LYS A 44 -9.05 -13.38 5.59
C LYS A 44 -10.25 -12.44 5.73
N TYR A 45 -10.31 -11.36 4.98
CA TYR A 45 -11.48 -10.45 4.96
C TYR A 45 -12.65 -11.00 4.13
N GLY A 46 -12.50 -12.11 3.41
CA GLY A 46 -13.59 -12.73 2.65
C GLY A 46 -14.05 -11.91 1.44
N ILE A 47 -13.16 -11.08 0.89
CA ILE A 47 -13.44 -10.22 -0.27
C ILE A 47 -13.23 -10.97 -1.59
N LYS A 48 -13.74 -10.39 -2.68
CA LYS A 48 -13.41 -10.80 -4.05
C LYS A 48 -13.18 -9.56 -4.90
N LYS A 49 -12.03 -9.46 -5.56
CA LYS A 49 -11.57 -8.25 -6.26
C LYS A 49 -11.60 -7.02 -5.34
N GLY A 50 -11.17 -7.20 -4.10
CA GLY A 50 -11.06 -6.17 -3.07
C GLY A 50 -12.36 -5.63 -2.48
N VAL A 51 -13.52 -6.24 -2.81
CA VAL A 51 -14.83 -5.78 -2.32
C VAL A 51 -15.71 -6.94 -1.86
N HIS A 52 -16.73 -6.60 -1.08
CA HIS A 52 -17.95 -7.38 -0.89
C HIS A 52 -19.04 -6.86 -1.83
N VAL A 53 -19.89 -7.78 -2.31
CA VAL A 53 -21.07 -7.46 -3.11
C VAL A 53 -22.28 -7.99 -2.38
N ASN A 54 -23.20 -7.09 -2.03
CA ASN A 54 -24.52 -7.44 -1.52
C ASN A 54 -25.54 -7.26 -2.64
N GLU A 55 -25.94 -8.37 -3.28
CA GLU A 55 -26.86 -8.36 -4.42
C GLU A 55 -28.29 -7.93 -4.04
N VAL A 56 -28.72 -8.19 -2.79
CA VAL A 56 -30.07 -7.86 -2.32
C VAL A 56 -30.24 -6.34 -2.25
N GLU A 57 -29.25 -5.66 -1.64
CA GLU A 57 -29.25 -4.20 -1.47
C GLU A 57 -28.54 -3.46 -2.62
N ARG A 58 -27.99 -4.19 -3.61
CA ARG A 58 -27.17 -3.66 -4.71
C ARG A 58 -26.00 -2.81 -4.23
N GLU A 59 -25.35 -3.25 -3.16
CA GLU A 59 -24.23 -2.55 -2.53
C GLU A 59 -22.90 -3.19 -2.89
N VAL A 60 -21.89 -2.35 -3.15
CA VAL A 60 -20.49 -2.76 -3.32
C VAL A 60 -19.64 -1.95 -2.35
N TYR A 61 -18.98 -2.62 -1.42
CA TYR A 61 -18.20 -1.96 -0.37
C TYR A 61 -16.95 -2.75 -0.01
N ALA A 62 -15.99 -2.10 0.64
CA ALA A 62 -14.75 -2.72 1.09
C ALA A 62 -14.57 -2.52 2.60
N PRO A 63 -14.00 -3.49 3.34
CA PRO A 63 -13.74 -3.33 4.76
C PRO A 63 -12.65 -2.29 5.03
N VAL A 64 -12.93 -1.26 5.83
CA VAL A 64 -11.92 -0.24 6.19
C VAL A 64 -10.72 -0.85 6.92
N ALA A 65 -10.95 -1.87 7.75
CA ALA A 65 -9.88 -2.58 8.46
C ALA A 65 -8.88 -3.24 7.48
N MET A 66 -9.32 -3.70 6.31
CA MET A 66 -8.44 -4.25 5.27
C MET A 66 -7.47 -3.20 4.75
N TRP A 67 -7.92 -1.95 4.58
CA TRP A 67 -7.06 -0.86 4.14
C TRP A 67 -6.01 -0.49 5.20
N LEU A 68 -6.39 -0.48 6.47
CA LEU A 68 -5.46 -0.22 7.58
C LEU A 68 -4.36 -1.28 7.61
N GLU A 69 -4.73 -2.55 7.56
CA GLU A 69 -3.75 -3.64 7.53
C GLU A 69 -2.90 -3.64 6.24
N ALA A 70 -3.47 -3.21 5.11
CA ALA A 70 -2.70 -3.03 3.88
C ALA A 70 -1.63 -1.93 4.03
N VAL A 71 -1.92 -0.84 4.75
CA VAL A 71 -0.93 0.21 5.03
C VAL A 71 0.20 -0.33 5.89
N ASP A 72 -0.10 -1.09 6.95
CA ASP A 72 0.93 -1.71 7.79
C ASP A 72 1.81 -2.65 6.96
N LEU A 73 1.19 -3.54 6.18
CA LEU A 73 1.90 -4.52 5.36
C LEU A 73 2.74 -3.87 4.25
N VAL A 74 2.24 -2.82 3.59
CA VAL A 74 3.01 -2.15 2.51
C VAL A 74 4.21 -1.40 3.08
N LEU A 75 4.07 -0.78 4.27
CA LEU A 75 5.18 -0.13 4.97
C LEU A 75 6.21 -1.15 5.46
N GLN A 76 5.76 -2.29 6.00
CA GLN A 76 6.65 -3.40 6.34
C GLN A 76 7.44 -3.87 5.12
N ARG A 77 6.78 -4.09 3.97
CA ARG A 77 7.44 -4.48 2.71
C ARG A 77 8.44 -3.45 2.20
N LEU A 78 8.17 -2.16 2.39
CA LEU A 78 9.14 -1.10 2.09
C LEU A 78 10.34 -1.17 3.05
N SER A 79 10.11 -1.41 4.34
CA SER A 79 11.17 -1.57 5.34
C SER A 79 12.07 -2.78 5.05
N GLU A 80 11.49 -3.91 4.64
CA GLU A 80 12.22 -5.12 4.21
C GLU A 80 13.11 -4.86 2.99
N LYS A 81 12.77 -3.85 2.16
CA LYS A 81 13.60 -3.37 1.05
C LYS A 81 14.63 -2.33 1.47
N SER A 82 14.85 -2.15 2.77
CA SER A 82 15.73 -1.14 3.36
C SER A 82 15.37 0.29 2.96
N CYS A 83 14.08 0.56 2.72
CA CYS A 83 13.60 1.94 2.59
C CYS A 83 13.89 2.69 3.90
N PRO A 84 14.53 3.88 3.85
CA PRO A 84 14.98 4.58 5.05
C PRO A 84 13.81 5.29 5.73
N PHE A 85 13.04 4.54 6.53
CA PHE A 85 12.08 5.14 7.45
C PHE A 85 12.83 5.67 8.68
N HIS A 86 12.76 6.97 8.90
CA HIS A 86 13.30 7.61 10.10
C HIS A 86 12.13 7.71 11.07
N LEU A 87 12.04 6.78 12.01
CA LEU A 87 11.08 6.83 13.12
C LEU A 87 11.61 7.72 14.24
#